data_AF-A0AAF0C9N4-F1
#
_entry.id   AF-A0AAF0C9N4-F1
#
_cell.length_a   1.000
_cell.length_b   1.000
_cell.length_c   1.000
_cell.angle_alpha   90.00
_cell.angle_beta   90.00
_cell.angle_gamma   90.00
#
_symmetry.space_group_name_H-M   'P 1'
#
loop_
_entity.id
_entity.type
_entity.pdbx_description
1 polymer ?
#
loop_
_entity_poly.entity_id
_entity_poly.type
_entity_poly.pdbx_seq_one_letter_code
_entity_poly.pdbx_strand_id
1 'polypeptide(L)'
;MEGNKLNIVYIDEERDQLADFQADAELSGLFEEIYLLEPKSNLDEMVTEILELKVDAVISDFALNEAKVINYNGDQLLNAIQDIRHNFPCFLRTSYEDDAVSNSFDVNRVYVKEDSMELHSESNLFKRVAAQISAYHRRFEAIKKEHINLKHKLANEGLNSQETDRLIELDDLIESMLSAETKTPTEVKKLALSKFDALMDSTDKLINDIEANLKGNSSDA
;
A
#
# COMPACT_ATOMS: atom_id res chain seq x y z
N MET A 1 0.09 -23.59 -9.51
CA MET A 1 0.29 -22.29 -8.87
C MET A 1 -0.15 -21.27 -9.90
N GLU A 2 -1.37 -20.74 -9.80
CA GLU A 2 -1.75 -19.60 -10.63
C GLU A 2 -0.78 -18.48 -10.27
N GLY A 3 0.12 -18.14 -11.19
CA GLY A 3 1.01 -17.01 -11.04
C GLY A 3 0.12 -15.79 -10.89
N ASN A 4 0.24 -15.08 -9.77
CA ASN A 4 -0.41 -13.80 -9.61
C ASN A 4 0.04 -12.94 -10.79
N LYS A 5 -0.90 -12.60 -11.67
CA LYS A 5 -0.64 -11.77 -12.82
C LYS A 5 -0.27 -10.38 -12.31
N LEU A 6 0.91 -9.91 -12.69
CA LEU A 6 1.48 -8.66 -12.20
C LEU A 6 1.23 -7.58 -13.22
N ASN A 7 0.69 -6.45 -12.76
CA ASN A 7 0.41 -5.29 -13.59
C ASN A 7 1.36 -4.16 -13.21
N ILE A 8 2.00 -3.54 -14.19
CA ILE A 8 2.96 -2.47 -13.96
C ILE A 8 2.65 -1.26 -14.83
N VAL A 9 3.05 -0.08 -14.39
CA VAL A 9 3.08 1.13 -15.22
C VAL A 9 4.51 1.63 -15.36
N TYR A 10 4.87 2.01 -16.58
CA TYR A 10 6.10 2.71 -16.90
C TYR A 10 5.81 4.12 -17.40
N ILE A 11 6.59 5.08 -16.91
CA ILE A 11 6.38 6.50 -17.14
C ILE A 11 7.69 7.08 -17.65
N ASP A 12 7.60 7.62 -18.87
CA ASP A 12 8.72 8.23 -19.59
C ASP A 12 8.16 9.27 -20.57
N GLU A 13 8.93 10.31 -20.85
CA GLU A 13 8.54 11.32 -21.85
C GLU A 13 8.97 10.92 -23.27
N GLU A 14 9.95 10.03 -23.40
CA GLU A 14 10.45 9.55 -24.69
C GLU A 14 9.69 8.30 -25.13
N ARG A 15 9.03 8.38 -26.29
CA ARG A 15 8.26 7.25 -26.85
C ARG A 15 9.11 6.05 -27.21
N ASP A 16 10.35 6.28 -27.63
CA ASP A 16 11.27 5.19 -27.96
C ASP A 16 11.62 4.40 -26.69
N GLN A 17 11.84 5.08 -25.56
CA GLN A 17 12.06 4.43 -24.26
C GLN A 17 10.83 3.64 -23.77
N LEU A 18 9.62 4.18 -23.99
CA LEU A 18 8.38 3.47 -23.68
C LEU A 18 8.27 2.18 -24.48
N ALA A 19 8.58 2.22 -25.77
CA ALA A 19 8.52 1.07 -26.67
C ALA A 19 9.57 0.01 -26.32
N ASP A 20 10.81 0.43 -26.05
CA ASP A 20 11.91 -0.46 -25.66
C ASP A 20 11.59 -1.16 -24.33
N PHE A 21 11.12 -0.41 -23.33
CA PHE A 21 10.69 -0.97 -22.05
C PHE A 21 9.57 -1.98 -22.22
N GLN A 22 8.58 -1.70 -23.07
CA GLN A 22 7.48 -2.63 -23.33
C GLN A 22 8.01 -3.95 -23.92
N ALA A 23 8.88 -3.87 -24.93
CA ALA A 23 9.45 -5.05 -25.56
C ALA A 23 10.23 -5.92 -24.56
N ASP A 24 11.04 -5.30 -23.70
CA ASP A 24 11.83 -6.01 -22.69
C ASP A 24 10.95 -6.60 -21.57
N ALA A 25 9.91 -5.87 -21.15
CA ALA A 25 8.95 -6.34 -20.17
C ALA A 25 8.12 -7.52 -20.69
N GLU A 26 7.67 -7.48 -21.95
CA GLU A 26 6.98 -8.59 -22.62
C GLU A 26 7.90 -9.80 -22.77
N LEU A 27 9.16 -9.60 -23.15
CA LEU A 27 10.16 -10.66 -23.29
C LEU A 27 10.44 -11.36 -21.94
N SER A 28 10.33 -10.63 -20.84
CA SER A 28 10.51 -11.19 -19.49
C SER A 28 9.45 -12.25 -19.13
N GLY A 29 8.23 -12.11 -19.68
CA GLY A 29 7.09 -12.98 -19.37
C GLY A 29 6.62 -12.92 -17.90
N LEU A 30 7.00 -11.89 -17.15
CA LEU A 30 6.69 -11.74 -15.71
C LEU A 30 5.42 -10.91 -15.43
N PHE A 31 4.96 -10.14 -16.42
CA PHE A 31 3.85 -9.19 -16.28
C PHE A 31 2.72 -9.57 -17.24
N GLU A 32 1.47 -9.28 -16.84
CA GLU A 32 0.30 -9.46 -17.70
C GLU A 32 -0.04 -8.16 -18.43
N GLU A 33 -0.29 -7.08 -17.67
CA GLU A 33 -0.60 -5.76 -18.23
C GLU A 33 0.57 -4.81 -17.98
N ILE A 34 1.02 -4.16 -19.06
CA ILE A 34 2.08 -3.15 -19.04
C ILE A 34 1.47 -1.84 -19.54
N TYR A 35 1.24 -0.90 -18.62
CA TYR A 35 0.74 0.43 -18.96
C TYR A 35 1.92 1.36 -19.27
N LEU A 36 1.82 2.08 -20.37
CA LEU A 36 2.81 3.09 -20.77
C LEU A 36 2.14 4.46 -20.73
N LEU A 37 2.69 5.37 -19.93
CA LEU A 37 2.16 6.73 -19.81
C LEU A 37 3.24 7.77 -20.09
N GLU A 38 2.86 8.80 -20.84
CA GLU A 38 3.62 10.05 -20.87
C GLU A 38 3.29 10.88 -19.63
N PRO A 39 4.25 11.58 -19.01
CA PRO A 39 3.98 12.39 -17.82
C PRO A 39 3.05 13.56 -18.16
N LYS A 40 2.04 13.77 -17.30
CA LYS A 40 1.10 14.91 -17.38
C LYS A 40 1.73 16.18 -16.82
N SER A 41 1.25 17.35 -17.24
CA SER A 41 1.75 18.64 -16.74
C SER A 41 1.52 18.84 -15.23
N ASN A 42 0.49 18.21 -14.68
CA ASN A 42 0.12 18.30 -13.27
C ASN A 42 0.41 16.96 -12.57
N LEU A 43 1.14 17.04 -11.45
CA LEU A 43 1.52 15.88 -10.63
C LEU A 43 0.28 15.16 -10.08
N ASP A 44 -0.68 15.90 -9.54
CA ASP A 44 -1.87 15.30 -8.91
C ASP A 44 -2.74 14.55 -9.92
N GLU A 45 -2.82 15.05 -11.14
CA GLU A 45 -3.54 14.40 -12.24
C GLU A 45 -2.84 13.11 -12.68
N MET A 46 -1.51 13.11 -12.70
CA MET A 46 -0.70 11.92 -13.01
C MET A 46 -0.87 10.85 -11.95
N VAL A 47 -0.78 11.24 -10.67
CA VAL A 47 -0.98 10.34 -9.54
C VAL A 47 -2.38 9.73 -9.56
N THR A 48 -3.41 10.53 -9.81
CA THR A 48 -4.80 10.05 -9.89
C THR A 48 -4.98 8.98 -10.96
N GLU A 49 -4.47 9.22 -12.17
CA GLU A 49 -4.55 8.28 -13.29
C GLU A 49 -3.85 6.95 -12.95
N ILE A 50 -2.66 7.00 -12.36
CA ILE A 50 -1.92 5.80 -11.94
C ILE A 50 -2.71 4.99 -10.91
N LEU A 51 -3.34 5.65 -9.94
CA LEU A 51 -4.12 4.99 -8.89
C LEU A 51 -5.36 4.29 -9.45
N GLU A 52 -5.96 4.83 -10.51
CA GLU A 52 -7.11 4.25 -11.23
C GLU A 52 -6.75 3.00 -12.05
N LEU A 53 -5.51 2.90 -12.57
CA LEU A 53 -5.05 1.77 -13.39
C LEU A 53 -4.92 0.44 -12.63
N LYS A 54 -5.09 0.44 -11.30
CA LYS A 54 -4.98 -0.77 -10.44
C LYS A 54 -3.72 -1.59 -10.71
N VAL A 55 -2.60 -0.89 -10.86
CA VAL A 55 -1.28 -1.50 -11.01
C VAL A 55 -0.73 -1.98 -9.68
N ASP A 56 0.20 -2.93 -9.74
CA ASP A 56 0.92 -3.48 -8.59
C ASP A 56 2.26 -2.77 -8.34
N ALA A 57 2.81 -2.10 -9.36
CA ALA A 57 4.00 -1.26 -9.23
C ALA A 57 4.03 -0.09 -10.22
N VAL A 58 4.76 0.95 -9.83
CA VAL A 58 5.08 2.11 -10.68
C VAL A 58 6.56 2.17 -10.96
N ILE A 59 6.94 2.34 -12.21
CA ILE A 59 8.32 2.56 -12.64
C ILE A 59 8.34 3.91 -13.37
N SER A 60 9.20 4.81 -12.95
CA SER A 60 9.32 6.15 -13.53
C SER A 60 10.75 6.43 -13.90
N ASP A 61 10.98 7.07 -15.06
CA ASP A 61 12.26 7.72 -15.31
C ASP A 61 12.44 8.92 -14.36
N PHE A 62 13.67 9.28 -13.99
CA PHE A 62 13.96 10.45 -13.17
C PHE A 62 13.75 11.76 -13.92
N ALA A 63 14.19 11.81 -15.18
CA ALA A 63 14.27 13.02 -16.00
C ALA A 63 12.97 13.25 -16.79
N LEU A 64 11.82 13.28 -16.10
CA LEU A 64 10.50 13.50 -16.73
C LEU A 64 10.27 14.95 -17.23
N ASN A 65 11.24 15.83 -17.07
CA ASN A 65 11.10 17.27 -17.28
C ASN A 65 12.05 17.83 -18.35
N GLU A 66 12.75 16.98 -19.11
CA GLU A 66 13.71 17.44 -20.13
C GLU A 66 13.00 17.83 -21.44
N ALA A 67 11.95 17.11 -21.85
CA ALA A 67 11.25 17.31 -23.11
C ALA A 67 9.96 18.16 -22.99
N LYS A 68 9.37 18.29 -21.80
CA LYS A 68 8.13 19.05 -21.56
C LYS A 68 8.24 20.04 -20.39
N VAL A 69 7.36 21.05 -20.38
CA VAL A 69 7.19 22.00 -19.26
C VAL A 69 6.49 21.29 -18.10
N ILE A 70 7.20 20.37 -17.46
CA ILE A 70 6.72 19.58 -16.32
C ILE A 70 7.50 20.05 -15.10
N ASN A 71 6.77 20.38 -14.03
CA ASN A 71 7.34 20.98 -12.82
C ASN A 71 7.71 19.93 -11.76
N TYR A 72 7.74 18.65 -12.13
CA TYR A 72 8.11 17.56 -11.25
C TYR A 72 9.02 16.55 -11.94
N ASN A 73 9.81 15.84 -11.16
CA ASN A 73 10.67 14.74 -11.62
C ASN A 73 10.09 13.38 -11.19
N GLY A 74 10.73 12.29 -11.63
CA GLY A 74 10.29 10.93 -11.28
C GLY A 74 10.24 10.67 -9.78
N ASP A 75 11.25 11.12 -9.02
CA ASP A 75 11.29 10.90 -7.58
C ASP A 75 10.12 11.57 -6.85
N GLN A 76 9.78 12.82 -7.21
CA GLN A 76 8.61 13.53 -6.68
C GLN A 76 7.30 12.80 -6.98
N LEU A 77 7.17 12.23 -8.18
CA LEU A 77 6.01 11.43 -8.54
C LEU A 77 5.89 10.17 -7.68
N LEU A 78 6.99 9.43 -7.52
CA LEU A 78 6.99 8.21 -6.71
C LEU A 78 6.72 8.50 -5.24
N ASN A 79 7.24 9.61 -4.71
CA ASN A 79 6.97 10.04 -3.33
C ASN A 79 5.50 10.38 -3.12
N ALA A 80 4.88 11.14 -4.04
CA ALA A 80 3.46 11.48 -3.97
C ALA A 80 2.56 10.22 -3.96
N ILE A 81 2.93 9.19 -4.72
CA ILE A 81 2.20 7.91 -4.71
C ILE A 81 2.37 7.19 -3.37
N GLN A 82 3.54 7.23 -2.77
CA GLN A 82 3.80 6.57 -1.48
C GLN A 82 3.17 7.27 -0.29
N ASP A 83 2.99 8.59 -0.37
CA ASP A 83 2.23 9.35 0.61
C ASP A 83 0.75 8.90 0.64
N ILE A 84 0.23 8.45 -0.50
CA ILE A 84 -1.14 7.91 -0.62
C ILE A 84 -1.19 6.41 -0.30
N ARG A 85 -0.26 5.61 -0.83
CA ARG A 85 -0.15 4.16 -0.61
C ARG A 85 1.18 3.81 0.03
N HIS A 86 1.16 3.65 1.35
CA HIS A 86 2.37 3.42 2.11
C HIS A 86 3.03 2.08 1.73
N ASN A 87 4.35 2.08 1.54
CA ASN A 87 5.16 0.96 1.06
C ASN A 87 4.75 0.40 -0.32
N PHE A 88 3.98 1.15 -1.12
CA PHE A 88 3.64 0.71 -2.47
C PHE A 88 4.92 0.49 -3.31
N PRO A 89 5.02 -0.60 -4.10
CA PRO A 89 6.19 -0.84 -4.93
C PRO A 89 6.34 0.27 -5.97
N CYS A 90 7.37 1.10 -5.82
CA CYS A 90 7.74 2.04 -6.87
C CYS A 90 9.23 2.07 -7.11
N PHE A 91 9.61 2.38 -8.34
CA PHE A 91 10.96 2.22 -8.84
C PHE A 91 11.34 3.42 -9.70
N LEU A 92 12.52 3.96 -9.43
CA LEU A 92 13.09 5.05 -10.19
C LEU A 92 14.11 4.46 -11.15
N ARG A 93 13.91 4.64 -12.45
CA ARG A 93 14.87 4.34 -13.50
C ARG A 93 15.59 5.64 -13.86
N THR A 94 16.90 5.61 -14.03
CA THR A 94 17.69 6.80 -14.37
C THR A 94 18.89 6.39 -15.22
N SER A 95 19.34 7.25 -16.13
CA SER A 95 20.62 7.08 -16.82
C SER A 95 21.81 7.68 -16.05
N TYR A 96 21.55 8.40 -14.95
CA TYR A 96 22.57 9.13 -14.18
C TYR A 96 22.81 8.47 -12.81
N GLU A 97 24.02 7.91 -12.62
CA GLU A 97 24.44 7.25 -11.36
C GLU A 97 24.45 8.20 -10.16
N ASP A 98 24.86 9.47 -10.35
CA ASP A 98 25.11 10.41 -9.24
C ASP A 98 23.84 11.13 -8.73
N ASP A 99 22.84 11.33 -9.58
CA ASP A 99 21.65 12.15 -9.24
C ASP A 99 20.58 11.37 -8.47
N ALA A 100 20.52 10.04 -8.62
CA ALA A 100 19.48 9.24 -7.99
C ALA A 100 19.86 8.73 -6.58
N VAL A 101 21.16 8.62 -6.28
CA VAL A 101 21.63 8.17 -4.95
C VAL A 101 21.56 9.30 -3.92
N SER A 102 21.60 10.56 -4.36
CA SER A 102 21.67 11.72 -3.46
C SER A 102 20.31 12.24 -2.96
N ASN A 103 19.21 11.99 -3.69
CA ASN A 103 17.89 12.54 -3.40
C ASN A 103 16.82 11.52 -2.96
N SER A 104 17.04 10.21 -3.13
CA SER A 104 16.02 9.19 -2.85
C SER A 104 16.12 8.60 -1.42
N PHE A 105 14.97 8.41 -0.77
CA PHE A 105 14.86 7.81 0.57
C PHE A 105 15.22 6.31 0.64
N ASP A 106 15.32 5.61 -0.49
CA ASP A 106 15.62 4.18 -0.51
C ASP A 106 16.40 3.79 -1.77
N VAL A 107 17.71 3.64 -1.60
CA VAL A 107 18.69 3.24 -2.63
C VAL A 107 18.29 1.95 -3.35
N ASN A 108 17.49 1.07 -2.71
CA ASN A 108 17.04 -0.18 -3.33
C ASN A 108 16.00 0.01 -4.44
N ARG A 109 15.50 1.24 -4.63
CA ARG A 109 14.47 1.57 -5.62
C ARG A 109 15.02 2.28 -6.85
N VAL A 110 16.30 2.66 -6.83
CA VAL A 110 17.00 3.35 -7.91
C VAL A 110 17.66 2.32 -8.82
N TYR A 111 17.37 2.41 -10.12
CA TYR A 111 17.97 1.59 -11.16
C TYR A 111 18.65 2.48 -12.17
N VAL A 112 19.96 2.30 -12.28
CA VAL A 112 20.78 2.96 -13.28
C VAL A 112 20.68 2.15 -14.57
N LYS A 113 20.31 2.79 -15.68
CA LYS A 113 20.54 2.28 -17.04
C LYS A 113 22.05 2.26 -17.23
N GLU A 114 22.71 1.15 -16.88
CA GLU A 114 24.09 0.97 -17.30
C GLU A 114 24.11 0.91 -18.85
N ASP A 115 24.98 1.70 -19.47
CA ASP A 115 25.36 1.61 -20.90
C ASP A 115 26.03 0.26 -21.27
N SER A 116 25.97 -0.73 -20.38
CA SER A 116 26.65 -2.00 -20.51
C SER A 116 25.86 -2.94 -21.43
N MET A 117 26.56 -3.50 -22.42
CA MET A 117 26.05 -4.44 -23.44
C MET A 117 25.56 -5.80 -22.87
N GLU A 118 25.09 -5.84 -21.63
CA GLU A 118 24.59 -7.04 -20.98
C GLU A 118 23.06 -7.05 -21.00
N LEU A 119 22.49 -7.92 -21.85
CA LEU A 119 21.09 -8.36 -21.88
C LEU A 119 20.51 -8.81 -20.50
N HIS A 120 21.34 -8.80 -19.45
CA HIS A 120 21.03 -9.26 -18.10
C HIS A 120 20.56 -8.13 -17.15
N SER A 121 20.79 -6.85 -17.48
CA SER A 121 20.42 -5.73 -16.60
C SER A 121 18.89 -5.55 -16.50
N GLU A 122 18.19 -5.49 -17.64
CA GLU A 122 16.72 -5.44 -17.78
C GLU A 122 16.05 -6.65 -17.11
N SER A 123 16.54 -7.86 -17.40
CA SER A 123 16.01 -9.10 -16.79
C SER A 123 16.13 -9.09 -15.26
N ASN A 124 17.16 -8.44 -14.72
CA ASN A 124 17.35 -8.31 -13.27
C ASN A 124 16.41 -7.26 -12.67
N LEU A 125 16.15 -6.14 -13.36
CA LEU A 125 15.14 -5.17 -12.96
C LEU A 125 13.77 -5.85 -12.82
N PHE A 126 13.28 -6.51 -13.87
CA PHE A 126 11.95 -7.13 -13.85
C PHE A 126 11.79 -8.22 -12.79
N LYS A 127 12.83 -9.04 -12.58
CA LYS A 127 12.84 -10.05 -11.51
C LYS A 127 12.76 -9.41 -10.12
N ARG A 128 13.45 -8.30 -9.90
CA ARG A 128 13.41 -7.55 -8.63
C ARG A 128 12.06 -6.90 -8.43
N VAL A 129 11.51 -6.25 -9.46
CA VAL A 129 10.15 -5.69 -9.46
C VAL A 129 9.15 -6.77 -9.06
N ALA A 130 9.16 -7.91 -9.75
CA ALA A 130 8.27 -9.04 -9.46
C ALA A 130 8.46 -9.59 -8.03
N ALA A 131 9.70 -9.69 -7.55
CA ALA A 131 10.00 -10.15 -6.20
C ALA A 131 9.48 -9.19 -5.12
N GLN A 132 9.62 -7.87 -5.34
CA GLN A 132 9.16 -6.85 -4.41
C GLN A 132 7.64 -6.72 -4.39
N ILE A 133 6.98 -6.80 -5.55
CA ILE A 133 5.51 -6.92 -5.63
C ILE A 133 5.05 -8.17 -4.86
N SER A 134 5.70 -9.31 -5.08
CA SER A 134 5.37 -10.55 -4.38
C SER A 134 5.57 -10.42 -2.86
N ALA A 135 6.64 -9.76 -2.41
CA ALA A 135 6.90 -9.52 -1.00
C ALA A 135 5.84 -8.58 -0.39
N TYR A 136 5.46 -7.53 -1.10
CA TYR A 136 4.40 -6.60 -0.72
C TYR A 136 3.06 -7.34 -0.52
N HIS A 137 2.64 -8.13 -1.51
CA HIS A 137 1.42 -8.93 -1.41
C HIS A 137 1.46 -9.96 -0.27
N ARG A 138 2.59 -10.65 -0.08
CA ARG A 138 2.74 -11.60 1.05
C ARG A 138 2.60 -10.91 2.39
N ARG A 139 3.19 -9.72 2.54
CA ARG A 139 3.08 -8.91 3.76
C ARG A 139 1.64 -8.45 3.98
N PHE A 140 0.98 -7.97 2.94
CA PHE A 140 -0.41 -7.55 3.00
C PHE A 140 -1.34 -8.70 3.41
N GLU A 141 -1.20 -9.87 2.79
CA GLU A 141 -2.01 -11.05 3.12
C GLU A 141 -1.73 -11.58 4.54
N ALA A 142 -0.48 -11.50 5.01
CA ALA A 142 -0.15 -11.85 6.39
C ALA A 142 -0.86 -10.93 7.40
N ILE A 143 -0.80 -9.61 7.18
CA ILE A 143 -1.47 -8.60 8.00
C ILE A 143 -2.99 -8.83 7.98
N LYS A 144 -3.57 -9.04 6.80
CA LYS A 144 -5.00 -9.28 6.62
C LYS A 144 -5.45 -10.56 7.33
N LYS A 145 -4.67 -11.63 7.24
CA LYS A 145 -4.96 -12.91 7.93
C LYS A 145 -4.92 -12.74 9.44
N GLU A 146 -3.91 -12.05 9.97
CA GLU A 146 -3.82 -11.73 11.41
C GLU A 146 -5.04 -10.93 11.87
N HIS A 147 -5.42 -9.91 11.10
CA HIS A 147 -6.57 -9.07 11.37
C HIS A 147 -7.90 -9.86 11.36
N ILE A 148 -8.11 -10.75 10.38
CA ILE A 148 -9.30 -11.63 10.34
C ILE A 148 -9.33 -12.55 11.57
N ASN A 149 -8.19 -13.12 11.98
CA ASN A 149 -8.12 -14.00 13.15
C ASN A 149 -8.50 -13.25 14.43
N LEU A 150 -8.00 -12.02 14.62
CA LEU A 150 -8.34 -11.20 15.78
C LEU A 150 -9.81 -10.78 15.77
N LYS A 151 -10.39 -10.42 14.60
CA LYS A 151 -11.84 -10.16 14.49
C LYS A 151 -12.68 -11.39 14.81
N HIS A 152 -12.26 -12.57 14.37
CA HIS A 152 -12.94 -13.82 14.72
C HIS A 152 -12.85 -14.13 16.22
N LYS A 153 -11.71 -13.88 16.85
CA LYS A 153 -11.53 -14.05 18.29
C LYS A 153 -12.40 -13.08 19.09
N LEU A 154 -12.44 -11.81 18.69
CA LEU A 154 -13.31 -10.78 19.28
C LEU A 154 -14.78 -11.24 19.32
N ALA A 155 -15.27 -11.85 18.24
CA ALA A 155 -16.66 -12.27 18.13
C ALA A 155 -17.04 -13.48 18.99
N ASN A 156 -16.08 -14.34 19.38
CA ASN A 156 -16.36 -15.61 20.06
C ASN A 156 -15.90 -15.64 21.53
N GLU A 157 -14.76 -15.03 21.83
CA GLU A 157 -14.05 -15.18 23.11
C GLU A 157 -13.76 -13.83 23.79
N GLY A 158 -13.93 -12.72 23.07
CA GLY A 158 -13.44 -11.40 23.47
C GLY A 158 -11.93 -11.23 23.20
N LEU A 159 -11.44 -9.99 23.32
CA LEU A 159 -10.01 -9.66 23.17
C LEU A 159 -9.45 -9.12 24.49
N ASN A 160 -8.19 -9.42 24.75
CA ASN A 160 -7.46 -8.73 25.82
C ASN A 160 -6.92 -7.36 25.34
N SER A 161 -6.45 -6.51 26.26
CA SER A 161 -5.96 -5.17 25.93
C SER A 161 -4.87 -5.15 24.85
N GLN A 162 -3.93 -6.10 24.88
CA GLN A 162 -2.84 -6.17 23.89
C GLN A 162 -3.36 -6.56 22.51
N GLU A 163 -4.33 -7.46 22.45
CA GLU A 163 -4.96 -7.91 21.21
C GLU A 163 -5.85 -6.81 20.61
N THR A 164 -6.53 -6.02 21.44
CA THR A 164 -7.29 -4.85 21.01
C THR A 164 -6.37 -3.78 20.43
N ASP A 165 -5.27 -3.45 21.10
CA ASP A 165 -4.27 -2.51 20.57
C ASP A 165 -3.69 -3.03 19.24
N ARG A 166 -3.38 -4.33 19.16
CA ARG A 166 -2.88 -4.94 17.94
C ARG A 166 -3.90 -4.90 16.80
N LEU A 167 -5.18 -5.12 17.08
CA LEU A 167 -6.23 -5.04 16.07
C LEU A 167 -6.31 -3.63 15.47
N ILE A 168 -6.21 -2.60 16.32
CA ILE A 168 -6.20 -1.20 15.91
C ILE A 168 -4.98 -0.90 15.03
N GLU A 169 -3.79 -1.36 15.42
CA GLU A 169 -2.58 -1.23 14.60
C GLU A 169 -2.74 -1.89 13.23
N LEU A 170 -3.34 -3.08 13.18
CA LEU A 170 -3.56 -3.79 11.91
C LEU A 170 -4.57 -3.06 11.03
N ASP A 171 -5.64 -2.51 11.59
CA ASP A 171 -6.60 -1.67 10.86
C ASP A 171 -5.88 -0.44 10.25
N ASP A 172 -5.05 0.26 11.03
CA ASP A 172 -4.29 1.42 10.56
C ASP A 172 -3.27 1.05 9.46
N LEU A 173 -2.61 -0.11 9.59
CA LEU A 173 -1.70 -0.63 8.57
C LEU A 173 -2.44 -0.97 7.27
N ILE A 174 -3.59 -1.65 7.35
CA ILE A 174 -4.41 -1.99 6.18
C ILE A 174 -4.89 -0.72 5.49
N GLU A 175 -5.38 0.27 6.23
CA GLU A 175 -5.79 1.57 5.69
C GLU A 175 -4.61 2.26 4.98
N SER A 176 -3.43 2.32 5.60
CA SER A 176 -2.25 2.96 5.01
C SER A 176 -1.76 2.31 3.71
N MET A 177 -1.98 1.01 3.54
CA MET A 177 -1.59 0.26 2.34
C MET A 177 -2.62 0.36 1.21
N LEU A 178 -3.90 0.65 1.53
CA LEU A 178 -4.98 0.73 0.54
C LEU A 178 -5.21 2.15 0.04
N SER A 179 -5.27 3.13 0.95
CA SER A 179 -5.34 4.57 0.66
C SER A 179 -5.27 5.35 1.98
N ALA A 180 -4.32 6.28 2.08
CA ALA A 180 -4.19 7.20 3.21
C ALA A 180 -5.40 8.17 3.36
N GLU A 181 -6.17 8.40 2.30
CA GLU A 181 -7.30 9.36 2.28
C GLU A 181 -8.52 8.91 3.08
N THR A 182 -8.71 7.60 3.32
CA THR A 182 -9.84 7.07 4.11
C THR A 182 -9.45 6.71 5.54
N LYS A 183 -8.33 7.24 6.03
CA LYS A 183 -7.78 6.92 7.35
C LYS A 183 -8.76 7.38 8.43
N THR A 184 -9.47 6.44 9.05
CA THR A 184 -10.27 6.79 10.22
C THR A 184 -9.28 6.94 11.37
N PRO A 185 -9.19 8.12 12.02
CA PRO A 185 -8.14 8.33 13.00
C PRO A 185 -8.20 7.29 14.12
N THR A 186 -7.05 6.71 14.47
CA THR A 186 -6.84 5.72 15.54
C THR A 186 -7.52 6.16 16.85
N GLU A 187 -7.43 7.44 17.17
CA GLU A 187 -8.04 8.05 18.35
C GLU A 187 -9.57 8.02 18.31
N VAL A 188 -10.18 8.15 17.11
CA VAL A 188 -11.64 8.04 16.93
C VAL A 188 -12.07 6.58 17.10
N LYS A 189 -11.29 5.62 16.60
CA LYS A 189 -11.53 4.17 16.81
C LYS A 189 -11.45 3.82 18.30
N LYS A 190 -10.41 4.28 19.00
CA LYS A 190 -10.23 4.10 20.45
C LYS A 190 -11.35 4.77 21.27
N LEU A 191 -11.75 5.98 20.90
CA LEU A 191 -12.83 6.68 21.57
C LEU A 191 -14.18 5.96 21.39
N ALA A 192 -14.46 5.43 20.19
CA ALA A 192 -15.66 4.64 19.94
C ALA A 192 -15.69 3.36 20.79
N LEU A 193 -14.58 2.62 20.84
CA LEU A 193 -14.43 1.43 21.69
C LEU A 193 -14.67 1.75 23.17
N SER A 194 -14.04 2.81 23.70
CA SER A 194 -14.23 3.20 25.11
C SER A 194 -15.68 3.58 25.46
N LYS A 195 -16.42 4.15 24.49
CA LYS A 195 -17.85 4.47 24.68
C LYS A 195 -18.71 3.21 24.63
N PHE A 196 -18.35 2.23 23.80
CA PHE A 196 -19.01 0.94 23.78
C PHE A 196 -18.80 0.17 25.10
N ASP A 197 -17.58 0.16 25.64
CA ASP A 197 -17.28 -0.46 26.92
C ASP A 197 -18.09 0.18 28.06
N ALA A 198 -18.17 1.53 28.09
CA ALA A 198 -18.98 2.23 29.08
C ALA A 198 -20.49 1.95 28.96
N LEU A 199 -20.99 1.69 27.74
CA LEU A 199 -22.37 1.28 27.52
C LEU A 199 -22.61 -0.18 27.94
N MET A 200 -21.66 -1.09 27.67
CA MET A 200 -21.71 -2.46 28.18
C MET A 200 -21.73 -2.48 29.72
N ASP A 201 -20.81 -1.75 30.37
CA ASP A 201 -20.77 -1.62 31.83
C ASP A 201 -22.08 -1.10 32.42
N SER A 202 -22.70 -0.14 31.73
CA SER A 202 -23.99 0.42 32.15
C SER A 202 -25.14 -0.58 31.97
N THR A 203 -25.08 -1.39 30.91
CA THR A 203 -26.06 -2.43 30.63
C THR A 203 -25.93 -3.58 31.63
N ASP A 204 -24.71 -3.98 31.98
CA ASP A 204 -24.43 -5.01 32.99
C ASP A 204 -24.87 -4.56 34.39
N LYS A 205 -24.71 -3.28 34.74
CA LYS A 205 -25.27 -2.73 35.99
C LYS A 205 -26.79 -2.80 36.00
N LEU A 206 -27.44 -2.49 34.88
CA LEU A 206 -28.89 -2.54 34.77
C LEU A 206 -29.43 -3.97 34.90
N ILE A 207 -28.75 -4.95 34.29
CA ILE A 207 -29.08 -6.36 34.42
C ILE A 207 -28.94 -6.83 35.87
N ASN A 208 -27.83 -6.48 36.53
CA ASN A 208 -27.59 -6.83 37.93
C ASN A 208 -28.63 -6.21 38.88
N ASP A 209 -29.03 -4.95 38.64
CA ASP A 209 -30.07 -4.29 39.43
C ASP A 209 -31.45 -4.92 39.24
N ILE A 210 -31.77 -5.37 38.03
CA ILE A 210 -33.01 -6.10 37.73
C ILE A 210 -33.00 -7.48 38.41
N GLU A 211 -31.88 -8.21 38.35
CA GLU A 211 -31.73 -9.50 39.03
C GLU A 211 -31.81 -9.39 40.56
N ALA A 212 -31.24 -8.33 41.14
CA ALA A 212 -31.32 -8.05 42.57
C ALA A 212 -32.75 -7.76 43.01
N ASN A 213 -33.52 -7.01 42.22
CA ASN A 213 -34.93 -6.71 42.51
C ASN A 213 -35.84 -7.93 42.32
N LEU A 214 -35.54 -8.82 41.36
CA LEU A 214 -36.29 -10.08 41.17
C LEU A 214 -36.06 -11.08 42.30
N LYS A 215 -34.85 -11.14 42.87
CA LYS A 215 -34.53 -11.97 44.05
C LYS A 215 -35.11 -11.41 45.34
N GLY A 216 -35.35 -10.10 45.43
CA GLY A 216 -36.03 -9.46 46.58
C GLY A 216 -37.54 -9.70 46.65
N ASN A 217 -38.20 -9.95 45.52
CA ASN A 217 -39.67 -10.15 45.46
C ASN A 217 -40.12 -11.62 45.59
N SER A 218 -39.18 -12.57 45.72
CA SER A 218 -39.50 -14.00 45.89
C SER A 218 -39.47 -14.48 47.35
N SER A 219 -39.28 -13.57 48.31
CA SER A 219 -39.34 -13.85 49.75
C SER A 219 -40.62 -13.40 50.46
N ASP A 220 -41.56 -12.77 49.76
CA ASP A 220 -42.85 -12.29 50.30
C ASP A 220 -44.08 -12.79 49.51
N ALA A 221 -44.10 -14.08 49.15
CA ALA A 221 -45.30 -14.76 48.63
C ALA A 221 -45.44 -16.18 49.18
#